data_AF-A0A3D0XI14-F1
#
_entry.id   AF-A0A3D0XI14-F1
#
_cell.length_a   1.000
_cell.length_b   1.000
_cell.length_c   1.000
_cell.angle_alpha   90.00
_cell.angle_beta   90.00
_cell.angle_gamma   90.00
#
_symmetry.space_group_name_H-M   'P 1'
#
loop_
_entity.id
_entity.type
_entity.pdbx_description
1 polymer ?
#
loop_
_entity_poly.entity_id
_entity_poly.type
_entity_poly.pdbx_seq_one_letter_code
_entity_poly.pdbx_strand_id
1 'polypeptide(L)'
;MNVPFDDVWLQLHPEDQVAVLKRTLKKGVRVERGDKIWETQSTIPAGHKVALCSLSKGDPLLKYGQIIGFATQEIHPGDHVHVHNLGMGDFGRDYRIGEAFRPLQRTTREEPLTFMGFDRGPGRRSGTRNYLAIISSVNCSASVSKYIAQHFRGEDFRRDFPHVDGVMAFTHKSGCSLMPDKPLEVLQRVLAGMAVHPNISGYLLVGLGCEVNQIPQIIQRYGLRDPQKPDDDPFHMNIQSLGGIRKTVEAGIEAVQKMLPRLNDLQRTARPISDLALAMNCGGSDGHSGITANPALGVASDCLVQEGGTSVLAETSEIYGA
;
A
#
# COMPACT_ATOMS: atom_id res chain seq x y z
N MET A 1 14.94 -28.49 -33.11
CA MET A 1 13.58 -28.66 -32.56
C MET A 1 13.14 -27.31 -32.07
N ASN A 2 11.97 -26.85 -32.49
CA ASN A 2 11.44 -25.57 -32.05
C ASN A 2 10.90 -25.70 -30.63
N VAL A 3 10.99 -24.63 -29.86
CA VAL A 3 10.46 -24.56 -28.50
C VAL A 3 9.09 -23.87 -28.54
N PRO A 4 8.05 -24.40 -27.87
CA PRO A 4 6.77 -23.71 -27.79
C PRO A 4 6.91 -22.32 -27.16
N PHE A 5 6.25 -21.31 -27.75
CA PHE A 5 6.32 -19.92 -27.30
C PHE A 5 5.96 -19.77 -25.83
N ASP A 6 4.82 -20.33 -25.43
CA ASP A 6 4.28 -20.12 -24.09
C ASP A 6 5.12 -20.81 -23.00
N ASP A 7 6.05 -21.70 -23.36
CA ASP A 7 6.98 -22.32 -22.41
C ASP A 7 8.13 -21.37 -22.02
N VAL A 8 8.48 -20.42 -22.90
CA VAL A 8 9.70 -19.62 -22.75
C VAL A 8 9.49 -18.12 -22.82
N TRP A 9 8.44 -17.64 -23.48
CA TRP A 9 8.13 -16.24 -23.68
C TRP A 9 6.76 -15.90 -23.09
N LEU A 10 6.58 -14.64 -22.72
CA LEU A 10 5.33 -14.08 -22.20
C LEU A 10 4.98 -12.82 -23.01
N GLN A 11 3.82 -12.84 -23.66
CA GLN A 11 3.22 -11.68 -24.31
C GLN A 11 2.09 -11.17 -23.41
N LEU A 12 2.10 -9.89 -23.03
CA LEU A 12 1.26 -9.36 -21.95
C LEU A 12 -0.06 -8.82 -22.49
N HIS A 13 -0.04 -8.29 -23.70
CA HIS A 13 -1.21 -7.86 -24.45
C HIS A 13 -1.16 -8.42 -25.89
N PRO A 14 -2.30 -8.76 -26.52
CA PRO A 14 -2.33 -9.30 -27.88
C PRO A 14 -1.65 -8.40 -28.93
N GLU A 15 -1.66 -7.09 -28.72
CA GLU A 15 -1.03 -6.09 -29.61
C GLU A 15 0.43 -5.82 -29.29
N ASP A 16 1.01 -6.47 -28.28
CA ASP A 16 2.42 -6.29 -27.94
C ASP A 16 3.31 -6.71 -29.11
N GLN A 17 4.28 -5.86 -29.42
CA GLN A 17 5.30 -6.10 -30.45
C GLN A 17 6.56 -6.77 -29.89
N VAL A 18 6.57 -7.02 -28.58
CA VAL A 18 7.63 -7.71 -27.85
C VAL A 18 7.06 -8.78 -26.93
N ALA A 19 7.90 -9.76 -26.59
CA ALA A 19 7.64 -10.68 -25.50
C ALA A 19 8.74 -10.60 -24.44
N VAL A 20 8.44 -11.03 -23.21
CA VAL A 20 9.41 -11.13 -22.12
C VAL A 20 9.86 -12.58 -21.94
N LEU A 21 11.16 -12.80 -21.80
CA LEU A 21 11.71 -14.14 -21.61
C LEU A 21 11.51 -14.65 -20.18
N LYS A 22 10.93 -15.84 -20.03
CA LYS A 22 10.77 -16.57 -18.75
C LYS A 22 12.09 -17.19 -18.26
N ARG A 23 13.02 -17.45 -19.17
CA ARG A 23 14.37 -17.97 -18.90
C ARG A 23 15.35 -17.46 -19.95
N THR A 24 16.64 -17.45 -19.62
CA THR A 24 17.68 -17.10 -20.58
C THR A 24 17.65 -18.04 -21.79
N LEU A 25 17.61 -17.49 -23.00
CA LEU A 25 17.73 -18.26 -24.24
C LEU A 25 19.04 -17.90 -24.95
N LYS A 26 19.75 -18.92 -25.44
CA LYS A 26 20.95 -18.73 -26.25
C LYS A 26 20.56 -18.23 -27.65
N LYS A 27 21.54 -17.68 -28.38
CA LYS A 27 21.41 -17.40 -29.83
C LYS A 27 21.01 -18.67 -30.60
N GLY A 28 20.17 -18.52 -31.62
CA GLY A 28 19.74 -19.58 -32.54
C GLY A 28 18.62 -20.48 -32.01
N VAL A 29 18.03 -20.15 -30.85
CA VAL A 29 16.86 -20.89 -30.33
C VAL A 29 15.65 -20.48 -31.15
N ARG A 30 15.03 -21.46 -31.82
CA ARG A 30 13.79 -21.28 -32.57
C ARG A 30 12.58 -21.46 -31.65
N VAL A 31 11.69 -20.48 -31.64
CA VAL A 31 10.48 -20.42 -30.81
C VAL A 31 9.26 -20.34 -31.72
N GLU A 32 8.20 -21.10 -31.45
CA GLU A 32 7.03 -21.18 -32.33
C GLU A 32 5.68 -21.01 -31.62
N ARG A 33 4.70 -20.42 -32.32
CA ARG A 33 3.30 -20.33 -31.90
C ARG A 33 2.39 -20.29 -33.12
N GLY A 34 1.65 -21.38 -33.35
CA GLY A 34 0.95 -21.59 -34.61
C GLY A 34 1.93 -21.59 -35.79
N ASP A 35 1.63 -20.83 -36.84
CA ASP A 35 2.47 -20.75 -38.05
C ASP A 35 3.66 -19.79 -37.92
N LYS A 36 3.78 -19.08 -36.79
CA LYS A 36 4.85 -18.10 -36.57
C LYS A 36 6.05 -18.76 -35.91
N ILE A 37 7.23 -18.50 -36.45
CA ILE A 37 8.52 -18.95 -35.90
C ILE A 37 9.44 -17.75 -35.77
N TRP A 38 10.06 -17.61 -34.61
CA TRP A 38 11.10 -16.64 -34.31
C TRP A 38 12.41 -17.36 -33.99
N GLU A 39 13.54 -16.70 -34.23
CA GLU A 39 14.85 -17.20 -33.84
C GLU A 39 15.61 -16.12 -33.07
N THR A 40 16.12 -16.44 -31.89
CA THR A 40 16.89 -15.49 -31.08
C THR A 40 18.20 -15.10 -31.77
N GLN A 41 18.39 -13.82 -32.07
CA GLN A 41 19.58 -13.33 -32.80
C GLN A 41 20.82 -13.18 -31.90
N SER A 42 20.62 -13.22 -30.58
CA SER A 42 21.66 -13.17 -29.56
C SER A 42 21.26 -14.01 -28.34
N THR A 43 22.17 -14.17 -27.38
CA THR A 43 21.79 -14.72 -26.07
C THR A 43 21.06 -13.63 -25.28
N ILE A 44 19.82 -13.90 -24.88
CA ILE A 44 18.94 -12.94 -24.22
C ILE A 44 18.66 -13.43 -22.79
N PRO A 45 18.95 -12.62 -21.75
CA PRO A 45 18.67 -12.99 -20.35
C PRO A 45 17.17 -13.15 -20.05
N ALA A 46 16.85 -13.88 -18.98
CA ALA A 46 15.51 -13.90 -18.41
C ALA A 46 15.06 -12.48 -18.00
N GLY A 47 13.76 -12.18 -18.15
CA GLY A 47 13.18 -10.86 -17.85
C GLY A 47 13.40 -9.80 -18.93
N HIS A 48 14.25 -10.07 -19.93
CA HIS A 48 14.50 -9.16 -21.04
C HIS A 48 13.48 -9.33 -22.18
N LYS A 49 13.43 -8.36 -23.09
CA LYS A 49 12.47 -8.31 -24.19
C LYS A 49 13.05 -8.90 -25.48
N VAL A 50 12.22 -9.60 -26.24
CA VAL A 50 12.50 -10.06 -27.60
C VAL A 50 11.46 -9.50 -28.56
N ALA A 51 11.89 -9.04 -29.74
CA ALA A 51 11.01 -8.49 -30.76
C ALA A 51 10.17 -9.58 -31.44
N LEU A 52 8.87 -9.33 -31.62
CA LEU A 52 7.94 -10.22 -32.33
C LEU A 52 7.72 -9.82 -33.79
N CYS A 53 8.02 -8.59 -34.15
CA CYS A 53 7.93 -8.04 -35.50
C CYS A 53 9.13 -7.14 -35.82
N SER A 54 9.27 -6.74 -37.09
CA SER A 54 10.26 -5.73 -37.47
C SER A 54 9.79 -4.33 -37.04
N LEU A 55 10.73 -3.48 -36.64
CA LEU A 55 10.53 -2.05 -36.38
C LEU A 55 11.63 -1.26 -37.07
N SER A 56 11.25 -0.23 -37.82
CA SER A 56 12.18 0.75 -38.38
C SER A 56 12.63 1.72 -37.29
N LYS A 57 13.77 2.38 -37.51
CA LYS A 57 14.21 3.47 -36.62
C LYS A 57 13.12 4.56 -36.54
N GLY A 58 12.74 4.92 -35.32
CA GLY A 58 11.70 5.89 -35.03
C GLY A 58 10.31 5.29 -34.82
N ASP A 59 10.10 4.00 -35.14
CA ASP A 59 8.81 3.35 -34.92
C ASP A 59 8.53 3.22 -33.42
N PRO A 60 7.27 3.43 -32.99
CA PRO A 60 6.86 3.19 -31.61
C PRO A 60 6.87 1.68 -31.32
N LEU A 61 7.25 1.33 -30.10
CA LEU A 61 7.23 -0.05 -29.60
C LEU A 61 6.13 -0.22 -28.55
N LEU A 62 5.24 -1.17 -28.79
CA LEU A 62 4.12 -1.49 -27.91
C LEU A 62 4.44 -2.62 -26.92
N LYS A 63 4.17 -2.38 -25.64
CA LYS A 63 4.14 -3.37 -24.54
C LYS A 63 3.02 -3.00 -23.56
N TYR A 64 2.28 -3.99 -23.04
CA TYR A 64 1.03 -3.78 -22.30
C TYR A 64 -0.05 -3.08 -23.15
N GLY A 65 0.02 -3.19 -24.48
CA GLY A 65 -0.83 -2.44 -25.40
C GLY A 65 -0.57 -0.93 -25.42
N GLN A 66 0.53 -0.46 -24.82
CA GLN A 66 0.89 0.95 -24.74
C GLN A 66 2.27 1.20 -25.35
N ILE A 67 2.52 2.41 -25.86
CA ILE A 67 3.83 2.82 -26.35
C ILE A 67 4.78 2.95 -25.15
N ILE A 68 5.84 2.15 -25.13
CA ILE A 68 6.87 2.19 -24.06
C ILE A 68 8.19 2.83 -24.50
N GLY A 69 8.29 3.24 -25.77
CA GLY A 69 9.48 3.84 -26.34
C GLY A 69 9.49 3.77 -27.86
N PHE A 70 10.59 4.21 -28.45
CA PHE A 70 10.78 4.27 -29.90
C PHE A 70 12.10 3.60 -30.28
N ALA A 71 12.09 2.84 -31.37
CA ALA A 71 13.27 2.15 -31.85
C ALA A 71 14.36 3.17 -32.25
N THR A 72 15.57 3.06 -31.69
CA THR A 72 16.68 3.98 -32.02
C THR A 72 17.46 3.55 -33.25
N GLN A 73 17.22 2.33 -33.71
CA GLN A 73 17.76 1.67 -34.89
C GLN A 73 16.74 0.66 -35.41
N GLU A 74 17.02 0.00 -36.53
CA GLU A 74 16.20 -1.12 -37.00
C GLU A 74 16.25 -2.29 -36.00
N ILE A 75 15.09 -2.93 -35.78
CA ILE A 75 14.92 -4.09 -34.90
C ILE A 75 14.20 -5.16 -35.72
N HIS A 76 14.74 -6.38 -35.75
CA HIS A 76 14.17 -7.52 -36.44
C HIS A 76 13.53 -8.52 -35.47
N PRO A 77 12.58 -9.37 -35.94
CA PRO A 77 12.01 -10.42 -35.11
C PRO A 77 13.09 -11.32 -34.51
N GLY A 78 13.02 -11.56 -33.19
CA GLY A 78 14.03 -12.34 -32.45
C GLY A 78 15.21 -11.53 -31.89
N ASP A 79 15.29 -10.22 -32.18
CA ASP A 79 16.28 -9.34 -31.58
C ASP A 79 16.01 -9.08 -30.10
N HIS A 80 17.10 -8.87 -29.36
CA HIS A 80 17.04 -8.41 -27.97
C HIS A 80 16.68 -6.93 -27.93
N VAL A 81 15.52 -6.60 -27.36
CA VAL A 81 15.07 -5.20 -27.21
C VAL A 81 15.44 -4.67 -25.83
N HIS A 82 16.32 -3.67 -25.78
CA HIS A 82 16.78 -3.04 -24.54
C HIS A 82 17.26 -1.59 -24.77
N VAL A 83 17.96 -1.01 -23.79
CA VAL A 83 18.36 0.41 -23.81
C VAL A 83 19.32 0.78 -24.94
N HIS A 84 19.94 -0.20 -25.60
CA HIS A 84 20.83 0.03 -26.74
C HIS A 84 20.07 0.28 -28.04
N ASN A 85 18.83 -0.24 -28.19
CA ASN A 85 18.02 -0.13 -29.41
C ASN A 85 16.60 0.44 -29.17
N LEU A 86 16.24 0.77 -27.93
CA LEU A 86 14.98 1.39 -27.55
C LEU A 86 15.24 2.61 -26.66
N GLY A 87 14.67 3.75 -27.03
CA GLY A 87 14.79 5.01 -26.31
C GLY A 87 13.44 5.62 -25.96
N MET A 88 13.46 6.59 -25.05
CA MET A 88 12.32 7.47 -24.82
C MET A 88 12.22 8.49 -25.96
N GLY A 89 11.02 8.82 -26.36
CA GLY A 89 10.74 9.87 -27.33
C GLY A 89 9.52 10.67 -26.90
N ASP A 90 9.45 11.93 -27.32
CA ASP A 90 8.27 12.75 -27.14
C ASP A 90 7.22 12.37 -28.17
N PHE A 91 5.99 12.19 -27.71
CA PHE A 91 4.83 12.00 -28.56
C PHE A 91 3.63 12.69 -27.92
N GLY A 92 2.67 13.08 -28.76
CA GLY A 92 1.43 13.66 -28.28
C GLY A 92 0.71 12.67 -27.37
N ARG A 93 0.53 13.04 -26.10
CA ARG A 93 -0.26 12.27 -25.14
C ARG A 93 -1.67 12.84 -25.11
N ASP A 94 -2.57 12.23 -25.88
CA ASP A 94 -4.01 12.46 -25.73
C ASP A 94 -4.50 11.65 -24.53
N TYR A 95 -4.48 12.26 -23.33
CA TYR A 95 -4.87 11.58 -22.09
C TYR A 95 -6.37 11.26 -22.08
N ARG A 96 -6.74 10.10 -22.65
CA ARG A 96 -8.10 9.57 -22.65
C ARG A 96 -8.40 8.81 -21.36
N ILE A 97 -8.45 9.57 -20.26
CA ILE A 97 -8.62 9.03 -18.91
C ILE A 97 -9.89 8.17 -18.86
N GLY A 98 -9.72 6.88 -18.55
CA GLY A 98 -10.83 5.95 -18.37
C GLY A 98 -11.48 5.45 -19.66
N GLU A 99 -10.93 5.70 -20.85
CA GLU A 99 -11.50 5.20 -22.12
C GLU A 99 -11.62 3.67 -22.14
N ALA A 100 -10.65 2.97 -21.55
CA ALA A 100 -10.66 1.51 -21.41
C ALA A 100 -11.32 1.03 -20.10
N PHE A 101 -11.97 1.91 -19.33
CA PHE A 101 -12.60 1.53 -18.07
C PHE A 101 -13.71 0.49 -18.30
N ARG A 102 -13.62 -0.62 -17.57
CA ARG A 102 -14.66 -1.64 -17.53
C ARG A 102 -15.14 -1.75 -16.08
N PRO A 103 -16.42 -1.46 -15.79
CA PRO A 103 -16.92 -1.58 -14.42
C PRO A 103 -16.87 -3.04 -13.99
N LEU A 104 -16.33 -3.28 -12.79
CA LEU A 104 -16.41 -4.59 -12.16
C LEU A 104 -17.85 -4.86 -11.73
N GLN A 105 -18.38 -6.01 -12.13
CA GLN A 105 -19.68 -6.47 -11.68
C GLN A 105 -19.58 -6.95 -10.24
N ARG A 106 -20.45 -6.45 -9.37
CA ARG A 106 -20.55 -6.97 -8.01
C ARG A 106 -20.98 -8.42 -8.03
N THR A 107 -20.49 -9.17 -7.06
CA THR A 107 -20.90 -10.55 -6.84
C THR A 107 -22.41 -10.63 -6.55
N THR A 108 -23.06 -11.71 -7.00
CA THR A 108 -24.47 -12.01 -6.73
C THR A 108 -24.64 -13.11 -5.67
N ARG A 109 -23.59 -13.39 -4.88
CA ARG A 109 -23.63 -14.40 -3.81
C ARG A 109 -24.76 -14.10 -2.84
N GLU A 110 -25.55 -15.14 -2.53
CA GLU A 110 -26.60 -15.08 -1.50
C GLU A 110 -25.98 -14.94 -0.09
N GLU A 111 -24.87 -15.63 0.15
CA GLU A 111 -24.09 -15.52 1.39
C GLU A 111 -22.78 -14.77 1.15
N PRO A 112 -22.59 -13.59 1.77
CA PRO A 112 -21.34 -12.83 1.66
C PRO A 112 -20.16 -13.62 2.22
N LEU A 113 -19.00 -13.52 1.55
CA LEU A 113 -17.76 -14.05 2.12
C LEU A 113 -17.41 -13.31 3.41
N THR A 114 -16.85 -14.04 4.39
CA THR A 114 -16.49 -13.47 5.69
C THR A 114 -15.04 -13.72 6.07
N PHE A 115 -14.53 -12.92 7.01
CA PHE A 115 -13.26 -13.13 7.69
C PHE A 115 -13.43 -12.91 9.20
N MET A 116 -12.53 -13.49 10.00
CA MET A 116 -12.54 -13.30 11.46
C MET A 116 -11.91 -11.95 11.83
N GLY A 117 -12.74 -10.94 12.04
CA GLY A 117 -12.35 -9.56 12.31
C GLY A 117 -12.89 -9.03 13.64
N PHE A 118 -12.41 -7.86 14.07
CA PHE A 118 -12.92 -7.15 15.25
C PHE A 118 -14.00 -6.17 14.82
N ASP A 119 -15.20 -6.29 15.40
CA ASP A 119 -16.24 -5.29 15.25
C ASP A 119 -15.81 -3.96 15.90
N ARG A 120 -16.03 -2.86 15.19
CA ARG A 120 -15.69 -1.50 15.61
C ARG A 120 -16.92 -0.62 15.85
N GLY A 121 -18.11 -1.21 15.80
CA GLY A 121 -19.37 -0.50 15.94
C GLY A 121 -19.82 0.18 14.65
N PRO A 122 -20.99 0.84 14.69
CA PRO A 122 -21.62 1.42 13.51
C PRO A 122 -20.73 2.49 12.85
N GLY A 123 -20.72 2.52 11.52
CA GLY A 123 -19.98 3.50 10.73
C GLY A 123 -18.47 3.26 10.64
N ARG A 124 -17.92 2.24 11.31
CA ARG A 124 -16.51 1.86 11.24
C ARG A 124 -16.35 0.51 10.55
N ARG A 125 -15.31 0.39 9.72
CA ARG A 125 -14.90 -0.89 9.14
C ARG A 125 -14.37 -1.82 10.23
N SER A 126 -14.49 -3.12 10.00
CA SER A 126 -13.92 -4.15 10.86
C SER A 126 -12.39 -4.12 10.88
N GLY A 127 -11.80 -4.36 12.05
CA GLY A 127 -10.35 -4.48 12.22
C GLY A 127 -9.85 -5.90 11.92
N THR A 128 -8.71 -6.03 11.23
CA THR A 128 -7.98 -7.31 11.12
C THR A 128 -7.06 -7.57 12.31
N ARG A 129 -6.78 -6.52 13.10
CA ARG A 129 -5.97 -6.50 14.33
C ARG A 129 -6.60 -5.60 15.38
N ASN A 130 -6.12 -5.71 16.61
CA ASN A 130 -6.57 -5.01 17.80
C ASN A 130 -5.39 -4.40 18.54
N TYR A 131 -4.92 -3.25 18.07
CA TYR A 131 -3.83 -2.50 18.67
C TYR A 131 -4.32 -1.30 19.47
N LEU A 132 -3.54 -0.92 20.48
CA LEU A 132 -3.61 0.41 21.08
C LEU A 132 -2.50 1.29 20.50
N ALA A 133 -2.86 2.52 20.10
CA ALA A 133 -1.94 3.46 19.47
C ALA A 133 -1.46 4.55 20.43
N ILE A 134 -0.14 4.77 20.55
CA ILE A 134 0.45 5.95 21.17
C ILE A 134 0.89 6.90 20.07
N ILE A 135 0.19 8.01 19.88
CA ILE A 135 0.33 8.89 18.72
C ILE A 135 0.98 10.20 19.16
N SER A 136 2.18 10.47 18.64
CA SER A 136 2.86 11.74 18.86
C SER A 136 2.24 12.86 18.01
N SER A 137 1.98 14.03 18.59
CA SER A 137 1.65 15.25 17.84
C SER A 137 2.90 15.92 17.23
N VAL A 138 4.08 15.64 17.77
CA VAL A 138 5.34 16.31 17.43
C VAL A 138 6.54 15.40 17.68
N ASN A 139 7.66 15.64 16.98
CA ASN A 139 8.92 14.91 17.19
C ASN A 139 9.39 14.88 18.66
N CYS A 140 9.21 15.98 19.40
CA CYS A 140 9.65 16.08 20.79
C CYS A 140 8.92 15.11 21.73
N SER A 141 7.75 14.60 21.36
CA SER A 141 7.05 13.57 22.13
C SER A 141 7.37 12.14 21.68
N ALA A 142 8.17 11.95 20.64
CA ALA A 142 8.45 10.63 20.06
C ALA A 142 9.09 9.65 21.04
N SER A 143 10.06 10.11 21.85
CA SER A 143 10.73 9.25 22.83
C SER A 143 9.78 8.81 23.94
N VAL A 144 8.93 9.72 24.44
CA VAL A 144 7.91 9.40 25.44
C VAL A 144 6.94 8.35 24.90
N SER A 145 6.42 8.53 23.69
CA SER A 145 5.53 7.56 23.05
C SER A 145 6.16 6.18 22.90
N LYS A 146 7.45 6.13 22.51
CA LYS A 146 8.20 4.88 22.38
C LYS A 146 8.42 4.20 23.74
N TYR A 147 8.78 4.94 24.79
CA TYR A 147 8.95 4.38 26.13
C TYR A 147 7.66 3.80 26.69
N ILE A 148 6.52 4.49 26.49
CA ILE A 148 5.21 3.95 26.87
C ILE A 148 4.95 2.63 26.12
N ALA A 149 5.07 2.62 24.79
CA ALA A 149 4.83 1.40 24.00
C ALA A 149 5.83 0.26 24.29
N GLN A 150 7.05 0.57 24.71
CA GLN A 150 8.05 -0.43 25.10
C GLN A 150 7.72 -1.14 26.41
N HIS A 151 7.00 -0.47 27.32
CA HIS A 151 6.56 -1.07 28.58
C HIS A 151 5.59 -2.24 28.37
N PHE A 152 4.76 -2.19 27.33
CA PHE A 152 3.76 -3.20 26.99
C PHE A 152 4.29 -4.20 25.95
N ARG A 153 5.35 -4.91 26.32
CA ARG A 153 5.99 -5.93 25.48
C ARG A 153 6.32 -7.17 26.30
N GLY A 154 6.57 -8.28 25.61
CA GLY A 154 6.99 -9.53 26.22
C GLY A 154 5.84 -10.49 26.53
N GLU A 155 6.19 -11.60 27.15
CA GLU A 155 5.26 -12.72 27.41
C GLU A 155 4.19 -12.38 28.44
N ASP A 156 4.52 -11.59 29.48
CA ASP A 156 3.53 -11.19 30.50
C ASP A 156 2.38 -10.39 29.88
N PHE A 157 2.67 -9.41 29.01
CA PHE A 157 1.65 -8.65 28.31
C PHE A 157 0.75 -9.54 27.45
N ARG A 158 1.34 -10.48 26.69
CA ARG A 158 0.56 -11.41 25.84
C ARG A 158 -0.30 -12.37 26.64
N ARG A 159 0.20 -12.82 27.81
CA ARG A 159 -0.56 -13.68 28.73
C ARG A 159 -1.74 -12.94 29.32
N ASP A 160 -1.53 -11.71 29.79
CA ASP A 160 -2.54 -10.96 30.53
C ASP A 160 -3.58 -10.32 29.59
N PHE A 161 -3.18 -10.00 28.34
CA PHE A 161 -4.05 -9.38 27.32
C PHE A 161 -3.99 -10.10 25.96
N PRO A 162 -4.42 -11.37 25.88
CA PRO A 162 -4.27 -12.21 24.68
C PRO A 162 -5.03 -11.74 23.44
N HIS A 163 -6.04 -10.87 23.60
CA HIS A 163 -6.82 -10.32 22.49
C HIS A 163 -6.34 -8.94 22.03
N VAL A 164 -5.28 -8.39 22.65
CA VAL A 164 -4.63 -7.15 22.23
C VAL A 164 -3.34 -7.49 21.49
N ASP A 165 -3.30 -7.23 20.18
CA ASP A 165 -2.14 -7.55 19.32
C ASP A 165 -0.88 -6.76 19.73
N GLY A 166 -1.04 -5.64 20.44
CA GLY A 166 0.06 -4.88 21.03
C GLY A 166 -0.24 -3.40 21.27
N VAL A 167 0.75 -2.71 21.82
CA VAL A 167 0.78 -1.25 21.95
C VAL A 167 1.84 -0.70 21.00
N MET A 168 1.46 0.22 20.11
CA MET A 168 2.34 0.75 19.06
C MET A 168 2.51 2.25 19.17
N ALA A 169 3.75 2.72 19.04
CA ALA A 169 4.05 4.14 18.97
C ALA A 169 4.10 4.63 17.51
N PHE A 170 3.23 5.59 17.16
CA PHE A 170 3.26 6.31 15.90
C PHE A 170 3.99 7.64 16.09
N THR A 171 5.22 7.73 15.57
CA THR A 171 6.09 8.89 15.73
C THR A 171 6.49 9.47 14.39
N HIS A 172 6.72 10.78 14.32
CA HIS A 172 7.15 11.50 13.11
C HIS A 172 8.12 12.62 13.46
N LYS A 173 8.78 13.21 12.45
CA LYS A 173 9.76 14.30 12.62
C LYS A 173 9.16 15.72 12.49
N SER A 174 7.89 15.82 12.12
CA SER A 174 7.17 17.08 11.91
C SER A 174 6.43 17.59 13.18
N GLY A 175 5.61 18.65 13.06
CA GLY A 175 4.70 19.13 14.11
C GLY A 175 5.14 20.43 14.81
N CYS A 176 6.45 20.74 14.78
CA CYS A 176 7.00 22.05 15.12
C CYS A 176 7.34 22.85 13.87
N SER A 177 7.33 24.18 13.99
CA SER A 177 7.74 25.11 12.93
C SER A 177 7.03 24.91 11.58
N LEU A 178 5.82 24.36 11.60
CA LEU A 178 4.92 24.33 10.46
C LEU A 178 4.03 25.57 10.49
N MET A 179 3.79 26.15 9.33
CA MET A 179 2.76 27.17 9.19
C MET A 179 1.37 26.50 9.37
N PRO A 180 0.35 27.25 9.85
CA PRO A 180 -1.01 26.73 10.01
C PRO A 180 -1.75 26.69 8.67
N ASP A 181 -1.14 26.02 7.70
CA ASP A 181 -1.60 25.89 6.32
C ASP A 181 -1.59 24.42 5.88
N LYS A 182 -1.57 24.18 4.56
CA LYS A 182 -1.86 22.85 3.99
C LYS A 182 -0.99 21.70 4.56
N PRO A 183 0.34 21.84 4.73
CA PRO A 183 1.18 20.85 5.39
C PRO A 183 0.71 20.44 6.78
N LEU A 184 0.29 21.40 7.62
CA LEU A 184 -0.22 21.08 8.96
C LEU A 184 -1.55 20.33 8.87
N GLU A 185 -2.46 20.74 7.97
CA GLU A 185 -3.73 20.00 7.79
C GLU A 185 -3.50 18.56 7.36
N VAL A 186 -2.54 18.32 6.45
CA VAL A 186 -2.20 16.97 5.99
C VAL A 186 -1.65 16.14 7.15
N LEU A 187 -0.74 16.71 7.96
CA LEU A 187 -0.23 16.04 9.14
C LEU A 187 -1.35 15.68 10.12
N GLN A 188 -2.21 16.64 10.48
CA GLN A 188 -3.31 16.41 11.40
C GLN A 188 -4.29 15.35 10.88
N ARG A 189 -4.60 15.37 9.58
CA ARG A 189 -5.43 14.36 8.92
C ARG A 189 -4.81 12.97 9.01
N VAL A 190 -3.49 12.84 8.82
CA VAL A 190 -2.78 11.56 8.97
C VAL A 190 -2.85 11.06 10.41
N LEU A 191 -2.56 11.91 11.40
CA LEU A 191 -2.61 11.53 12.82
C LEU A 191 -4.02 11.10 13.25
N ALA A 192 -5.05 11.86 12.84
CA ALA A 192 -6.44 11.52 13.07
C ALA A 192 -6.81 10.18 12.39
N GLY A 193 -6.38 9.97 11.14
CA GLY A 193 -6.57 8.72 10.41
C GLY A 193 -5.95 7.51 11.11
N MET A 194 -4.77 7.67 11.73
CA MET A 194 -4.15 6.62 12.55
C MET A 194 -5.01 6.30 13.78
N ALA A 195 -5.54 7.31 14.46
CA ALA A 195 -6.37 7.13 15.66
C ALA A 195 -7.66 6.36 15.36
N VAL A 196 -8.32 6.64 14.23
CA VAL A 196 -9.60 6.01 13.86
C VAL A 196 -9.46 4.77 12.98
N HIS A 197 -8.22 4.37 12.63
CA HIS A 197 -7.96 3.21 11.78
C HIS A 197 -8.63 1.94 12.34
N PRO A 198 -9.24 1.05 11.52
CA PRO A 198 -9.96 -0.13 12.01
C PRO A 198 -9.15 -1.08 12.90
N ASN A 199 -7.83 -1.10 12.74
CA ASN A 199 -6.94 -1.90 13.60
C ASN A 199 -6.62 -1.25 14.95
N ILE A 200 -7.04 -0.01 15.18
CA ILE A 200 -6.84 0.72 16.43
C ILE A 200 -8.15 0.74 17.23
N SER A 201 -8.08 0.16 18.43
CA SER A 201 -9.22 0.01 19.35
C SER A 201 -9.20 0.98 20.52
N GLY A 202 -8.03 1.56 20.80
CA GLY A 202 -7.85 2.70 21.68
C GLY A 202 -6.58 3.47 21.29
N TYR A 203 -6.50 4.73 21.68
CA TYR A 203 -5.33 5.55 21.41
C TYR A 203 -5.03 6.55 22.53
N LEU A 204 -3.78 6.96 22.62
CA LEU A 204 -3.25 8.00 23.51
C LEU A 204 -2.52 9.04 22.65
N LEU A 205 -2.89 10.32 22.77
CA LEU A 205 -2.21 11.41 22.07
C LEU A 205 -1.16 12.06 22.98
N VAL A 206 0.09 12.15 22.53
CA VAL A 206 1.19 12.69 23.35
C VAL A 206 1.81 13.90 22.67
N GLY A 207 1.74 15.04 23.35
CA GLY A 207 2.32 16.31 22.91
C GLY A 207 3.41 16.82 23.82
N LEU A 208 4.19 17.79 23.34
CA LEU A 208 5.17 18.45 24.20
C LEU A 208 4.48 19.53 25.04
N GLY A 209 3.62 20.32 24.42
CA GLY A 209 2.86 21.43 25.00
C GLY A 209 3.13 22.78 24.31
N CYS A 210 4.24 22.91 23.58
CA CYS A 210 4.64 24.17 22.92
C CYS A 210 4.70 24.09 21.39
N GLU A 211 4.31 22.96 20.79
CA GLU A 211 4.27 22.78 19.33
C GLU A 211 3.17 23.62 18.65
N VAL A 212 3.27 23.83 17.33
CA VAL A 212 2.16 24.44 16.57
C VAL A 212 1.02 23.43 16.42
N ASN A 213 1.34 22.14 16.28
CA ASN A 213 0.37 21.07 16.09
C ASN A 213 -0.35 20.65 17.39
N GLN A 214 -1.22 21.51 17.91
CA GLN A 214 -1.87 21.33 19.20
C GLN A 214 -2.94 20.21 19.18
N ILE A 215 -2.84 19.26 20.11
CA ILE A 215 -3.75 18.09 20.20
C ILE A 215 -5.24 18.48 20.30
N PRO A 216 -5.64 19.48 21.14
CA PRO A 216 -7.05 19.87 21.22
C PRO A 216 -7.64 20.27 19.86
N GLN A 217 -6.85 20.91 18.99
CA GLN A 217 -7.29 21.28 17.65
C GLN A 217 -7.49 20.06 16.75
N ILE A 218 -6.63 19.04 16.86
CA ILE A 218 -6.78 17.77 16.13
C ILE A 218 -8.09 17.08 16.55
N ILE A 219 -8.33 16.98 17.86
CA ILE A 219 -9.54 16.35 18.41
C ILE A 219 -10.79 17.08 17.93
N GLN A 220 -10.82 18.40 18.03
CA GLN A 220 -11.95 19.22 17.60
C GLN A 220 -12.19 19.10 16.09
N ARG A 221 -11.13 19.21 15.28
CA ARG A 221 -11.24 19.26 13.82
C ARG A 221 -11.72 17.94 13.21
N TYR A 222 -11.26 16.82 13.75
CA TYR A 222 -11.57 15.49 13.20
C TYR A 222 -12.60 14.71 14.03
N GLY A 223 -13.19 15.34 15.04
CA GLY A 223 -14.19 14.70 15.89
C GLY A 223 -13.67 13.42 16.54
N LEU A 224 -12.42 13.43 17.03
CA LEU A 224 -11.79 12.26 17.67
C LEU A 224 -12.36 11.98 19.07
N ARG A 225 -13.63 12.29 19.32
CA ARG A 225 -14.34 11.93 20.54
C ARG A 225 -15.25 10.75 20.21
N ASP A 226 -15.46 9.86 21.17
CA ASP A 226 -16.55 8.90 21.06
C ASP A 226 -17.86 9.64 21.43
N PRO A 227 -18.77 9.92 20.48
CA PRO A 227 -20.00 10.63 20.79
C PRO A 227 -20.96 9.78 21.64
N GLN A 228 -20.73 8.47 21.76
CA GLN A 228 -21.49 7.58 22.65
C GLN A 228 -20.90 7.51 24.07
N LYS A 229 -19.69 8.05 24.28
CA LYS A 229 -18.98 8.05 25.58
C LYS A 229 -18.29 9.39 25.83
N PRO A 230 -19.06 10.47 26.07
CA PRO A 230 -18.52 11.82 26.23
C PRO A 230 -17.58 11.98 27.45
N ASP A 231 -17.67 11.08 28.44
CA ASP A 231 -16.79 11.07 29.62
C ASP A 231 -15.46 10.33 29.39
N ASP A 232 -15.33 9.56 28.29
CA ASP A 232 -14.07 9.01 27.79
C ASP A 232 -13.39 10.07 26.89
N ASP A 233 -13.03 11.22 27.48
CA ASP A 233 -12.25 12.24 26.74
C ASP A 233 -10.97 11.56 26.21
N PRO A 234 -10.54 11.82 24.95
CA PRO A 234 -9.37 11.16 24.41
C PRO A 234 -8.19 11.48 25.30
N PHE A 235 -7.64 10.47 25.98
CA PHE A 235 -6.52 10.68 26.86
C PHE A 235 -5.40 11.28 26.03
N HIS A 236 -5.14 12.55 26.30
CA HIS A 236 -4.04 13.27 25.73
C HIS A 236 -3.23 13.86 26.87
N MET A 237 -1.93 14.02 26.62
CA MET A 237 -1.01 14.48 27.64
C MET A 237 0.04 15.39 27.04
N ASN A 238 0.42 16.39 27.83
CA ASN A 238 1.47 17.34 27.49
C ASN A 238 2.64 17.14 28.44
N ILE A 239 3.82 16.91 27.86
CA ILE A 239 5.05 16.61 28.61
C ILE A 239 5.41 17.75 29.57
N GLN A 240 5.28 19.01 29.13
CA GLN A 240 5.59 20.17 29.95
C GLN A 240 4.62 20.30 31.14
N SER A 241 3.32 20.10 30.91
CA SER A 241 2.30 20.17 31.96
C SER A 241 2.47 19.09 33.03
N LEU A 242 2.93 17.90 32.63
CA LEU A 242 3.19 16.78 33.56
C LEU A 242 4.57 16.86 34.25
N GLY A 243 5.36 17.89 33.97
CA GLY A 243 6.65 18.10 34.62
C GLY A 243 7.78 17.23 34.06
N GLY A 244 7.74 16.91 32.77
CA GLY A 244 8.83 16.30 32.02
C GLY A 244 8.62 14.83 31.63
N ILE A 245 9.64 14.28 30.97
CA ILE A 245 9.58 12.98 30.26
C ILE A 245 9.18 11.84 31.20
N ARG A 246 9.88 11.66 32.33
CA ARG A 246 9.68 10.52 33.23
C ARG A 246 8.24 10.43 33.76
N LYS A 247 7.74 11.53 34.32
CA LYS A 247 6.36 11.62 34.83
C LYS A 247 5.32 11.38 33.74
N THR A 248 5.61 11.85 32.53
CA THR A 248 4.72 11.62 31.38
C THR A 248 4.69 10.15 30.96
N VAL A 249 5.85 9.46 30.97
CA VAL A 249 5.90 8.02 30.68
C VAL A 249 5.13 7.22 31.72
N GLU A 250 5.33 7.53 33.01
CA GLU A 250 4.61 6.88 34.12
C GLU A 250 3.08 7.07 33.97
N ALA A 251 2.62 8.29 33.72
CA ALA A 251 1.20 8.58 33.48
C ALA A 251 0.65 7.90 32.20
N GLY A 252 1.46 7.83 31.15
CA GLY A 252 1.12 7.13 29.91
C GLY A 252 0.94 5.63 30.11
N ILE A 253 1.81 5.01 30.90
CA ILE A 253 1.68 3.58 31.27
C ILE A 253 0.38 3.37 32.05
N GLU A 254 0.10 4.19 33.06
CA GLU A 254 -1.12 4.07 33.86
C GLU A 254 -2.39 4.21 32.99
N ALA A 255 -2.40 5.19 32.07
CA ALA A 255 -3.52 5.39 31.15
C ALA A 255 -3.75 4.17 30.24
N VAL A 256 -2.68 3.59 29.70
CA VAL A 256 -2.77 2.37 28.88
C VAL A 256 -3.26 1.18 29.69
N GLN A 257 -2.73 0.97 30.91
CA GLN A 257 -3.17 -0.10 31.80
C GLN A 257 -4.68 -0.05 32.10
N LYS A 258 -5.25 1.16 32.26
CA LYS A 258 -6.70 1.34 32.45
C LYS A 258 -7.53 0.99 31.21
N MET A 259 -6.98 1.19 30.00
CA MET A 259 -7.67 0.87 28.75
C MET A 259 -7.66 -0.63 28.43
N LEU A 260 -6.55 -1.32 28.74
CA LEU A 260 -6.30 -2.69 28.26
C LEU A 260 -7.41 -3.71 28.57
N PRO A 261 -8.03 -3.77 29.77
CA PRO A 261 -9.10 -4.73 30.04
C PRO A 261 -10.25 -4.64 29.03
N ARG A 262 -10.77 -3.43 28.79
CA ARG A 262 -11.84 -3.20 27.82
C ARG A 262 -11.44 -3.56 26.40
N LEU A 263 -10.19 -3.29 26.01
CA LEU A 263 -9.70 -3.61 24.68
C LEU A 263 -9.50 -5.12 24.50
N ASN A 264 -9.19 -5.83 25.58
CA ASN A 264 -9.02 -7.28 25.61
C ASN A 264 -10.37 -8.05 25.61
N ASP A 265 -11.47 -7.41 26.02
CA ASP A 265 -12.81 -7.98 25.90
C ASP A 265 -13.29 -8.09 24.44
N LEU A 266 -12.63 -7.39 23.51
CA LEU A 266 -12.96 -7.46 22.09
C LEU A 266 -12.50 -8.80 21.50
N GLN A 267 -13.43 -9.53 20.89
CA GLN A 267 -13.17 -10.82 20.26
C GLN A 267 -13.36 -10.74 18.75
N ARG A 268 -12.69 -11.65 18.04
CA ARG A 268 -12.93 -11.80 16.60
C ARG A 268 -14.30 -12.41 16.37
N THR A 269 -15.06 -11.82 15.45
CA THR A 269 -16.34 -12.33 14.96
C THR A 269 -16.29 -12.45 13.44
N ALA A 270 -17.23 -13.20 12.84
CA ALA A 270 -17.35 -13.25 11.40
C ALA A 270 -17.80 -11.86 10.88
N ARG A 271 -16.96 -11.25 10.03
CA ARG A 271 -17.18 -9.93 9.43
C ARG A 271 -17.20 -10.06 7.90
N PRO A 272 -18.04 -9.29 7.18
CA PRO A 272 -18.09 -9.41 5.73
C PRO A 272 -16.77 -8.94 5.10
N ILE A 273 -16.34 -9.60 4.02
CA ILE A 273 -15.14 -9.21 3.26
C ILE A 273 -15.23 -7.76 2.75
N SER A 274 -16.44 -7.23 2.54
CA SER A 274 -16.67 -5.83 2.16
C SER A 274 -16.07 -4.81 3.14
N ASP A 275 -15.84 -5.19 4.39
CA ASP A 275 -15.21 -4.31 5.37
C ASP A 275 -13.71 -4.13 5.13
N LEU A 276 -13.06 -5.06 4.42
CA LEU A 276 -11.63 -5.01 4.15
C LEU A 276 -11.25 -3.85 3.22
N ALA A 277 -10.10 -3.26 3.51
CA ALA A 277 -9.40 -2.33 2.65
C ALA A 277 -8.00 -2.88 2.35
N LEU A 278 -7.70 -3.15 1.09
CA LEU A 278 -6.41 -3.61 0.62
C LEU A 278 -5.58 -2.41 0.15
N ALA A 279 -4.51 -2.08 0.88
CA ALA A 279 -3.52 -1.11 0.44
C ALA A 279 -2.41 -1.83 -0.34
N MET A 280 -2.06 -1.30 -1.50
CA MET A 280 -1.09 -1.87 -2.44
C MET A 280 0.04 -0.87 -2.66
N ASN A 281 1.27 -1.34 -2.52
CA ASN A 281 2.50 -0.63 -2.84
C ASN A 281 3.51 -1.62 -3.44
N CYS A 282 4.43 -1.11 -4.23
CA CYS A 282 5.63 -1.79 -4.67
C CYS A 282 6.72 -1.71 -3.59
N GLY A 283 7.72 -2.59 -3.71
CA GLY A 283 8.90 -2.61 -2.85
C GLY A 283 10.15 -2.28 -3.65
N GLY A 284 10.96 -3.29 -3.97
CA GLY A 284 12.04 -3.16 -4.94
C GLY A 284 11.54 -3.50 -6.34
N SER A 285 11.54 -2.52 -7.25
CA SER A 285 11.14 -2.72 -8.63
C SER A 285 12.14 -3.63 -9.37
N ASP A 286 11.63 -4.60 -10.13
CA ASP A 286 12.44 -5.48 -10.96
C ASP A 286 11.75 -5.78 -12.31
N GLY A 287 12.47 -6.49 -13.19
CA GLY A 287 11.96 -6.86 -14.52
C GLY A 287 10.77 -7.85 -14.49
N HIS A 288 10.45 -8.43 -13.33
CA HIS A 288 9.39 -9.43 -13.18
C HIS A 288 8.12 -8.87 -12.52
N SER A 289 8.23 -7.77 -11.77
CA SER A 289 7.16 -7.20 -10.95
C SER A 289 5.89 -6.97 -11.75
N GLY A 290 6.02 -6.28 -12.90
CA GLY A 290 4.91 -5.97 -13.82
C GLY A 290 4.35 -7.18 -14.59
N ILE A 291 4.93 -8.37 -14.47
CA ILE A 291 4.51 -9.56 -15.21
C ILE A 291 4.14 -10.75 -14.30
N THR A 292 4.35 -10.65 -12.98
CA THR A 292 4.01 -11.69 -12.00
C THR A 292 3.18 -11.13 -10.85
N ALA A 293 3.82 -10.51 -9.86
CA ALA A 293 3.19 -10.08 -8.61
C ALA A 293 2.16 -8.98 -8.83
N ASN A 294 2.44 -7.99 -9.67
CA ASN A 294 1.53 -6.86 -9.89
C ASN A 294 0.22 -7.31 -10.57
N PRO A 295 0.25 -8.11 -11.66
CA PRO A 295 -0.98 -8.67 -12.23
C PRO A 295 -1.76 -9.53 -11.24
N ALA A 296 -1.09 -10.39 -10.46
CA ALA A 296 -1.76 -11.22 -9.45
C ALA A 296 -2.44 -10.38 -8.36
N LEU A 297 -1.78 -9.32 -7.90
CA LEU A 297 -2.34 -8.37 -6.96
C LEU A 297 -3.51 -7.57 -7.56
N GLY A 298 -3.44 -7.24 -8.86
CA GLY A 298 -4.55 -6.65 -9.61
C GLY A 298 -5.80 -7.54 -9.61
N VAL A 299 -5.64 -8.84 -9.87
CA VAL A 299 -6.74 -9.81 -9.77
C VAL A 299 -7.30 -9.88 -8.34
N ALA A 300 -6.43 -9.91 -7.32
CA ALA A 300 -6.88 -9.91 -5.92
C ALA A 300 -7.65 -8.62 -5.55
N SER A 301 -7.20 -7.47 -6.07
CA SER A 301 -7.88 -6.19 -5.95
C SER A 301 -9.28 -6.24 -6.57
N ASP A 302 -9.40 -6.75 -7.80
CA ASP A 302 -10.68 -6.89 -8.48
C ASP A 302 -11.63 -7.81 -7.71
N CYS A 303 -11.15 -8.98 -7.27
CA CYS A 303 -11.95 -9.89 -6.45
C CYS A 303 -12.47 -9.22 -5.17
N LEU A 304 -11.64 -8.42 -4.48
CA LEU A 304 -12.07 -7.71 -3.28
C LEU A 304 -13.12 -6.63 -3.59
N VAL A 305 -12.95 -5.87 -4.68
CA VAL A 305 -13.90 -4.82 -5.09
C VAL A 305 -15.24 -5.43 -5.51
N GLN A 306 -15.23 -6.58 -6.18
CA GLN A 306 -16.45 -7.32 -6.55
C GLN A 306 -17.28 -7.76 -5.32
N GLU A 307 -16.60 -8.07 -4.20
CA GLU A 307 -17.22 -8.39 -2.91
C GLU A 307 -17.60 -7.14 -2.09
N GLY A 308 -17.48 -5.94 -2.68
CA GLY A 308 -17.83 -4.66 -2.03
C GLY A 308 -16.75 -4.09 -1.11
N GLY A 309 -15.56 -4.68 -1.12
CA GLY A 309 -14.40 -4.18 -0.39
C GLY A 309 -13.79 -2.95 -1.05
N THR A 310 -12.64 -2.53 -0.54
CA THR A 310 -11.92 -1.36 -1.08
C THR A 310 -10.48 -1.72 -1.38
N SER A 311 -9.99 -1.28 -2.54
CA SER A 311 -8.59 -1.41 -2.93
C SER A 311 -8.00 -0.01 -3.13
N VAL A 312 -6.78 0.19 -2.65
CA VAL A 312 -6.07 1.47 -2.69
C VAL A 312 -4.66 1.24 -3.19
N LEU A 313 -4.33 1.81 -4.34
CA LEU A 313 -2.97 1.90 -4.84
C LEU A 313 -2.41 3.28 -4.47
N ALA A 314 -1.24 3.33 -3.83
CA ALA A 314 -0.51 4.59 -3.63
C ALA A 314 0.61 4.74 -4.68
N GLU A 315 1.69 5.48 -4.37
CA GLU A 315 2.88 5.60 -5.22
C GLU A 315 2.73 6.47 -6.48
N THR A 316 2.32 7.74 -6.29
CA THR A 316 2.21 8.72 -7.39
C THR A 316 3.45 8.78 -8.29
N SER A 317 4.66 8.64 -7.74
CA SER A 317 5.91 8.64 -8.52
C SER A 317 6.05 7.43 -9.45
N GLU A 318 5.51 6.27 -9.06
CA GLU A 318 5.57 5.03 -9.86
C GLU A 318 4.55 5.05 -11.01
N ILE A 319 3.42 5.72 -10.84
CA ILE A 319 2.36 5.79 -11.86
C ILE A 319 2.49 6.98 -12.82
N TYR A 320 3.32 7.98 -12.51
CA TYR A 320 3.42 9.22 -13.31
C TYR A 320 3.91 8.98 -14.75
N GLY A 321 4.69 7.92 -14.96
CA GLY A 321 5.20 7.54 -16.28
C GLY A 321 4.29 6.64 -17.10
N ALA A 322 3.18 6.18 -16.52
CA ALA A 322 2.22 5.26 -17.14
C ALA A 322 1.12 5.98 -17.92
#